data_AF-A0A928Z066-F1
#
_entry.id   AF-A0A928Z066-F1
#
_cell.length_a   1.000
_cell.length_b   1.000
_cell.length_c   1.000
_cell.angle_alpha   90.00
_cell.angle_beta   90.00
_cell.angle_gamma   90.00
#
_symmetry.space_group_name_H-M   'P 1'
#
loop_
_entity.id
_entity.type
_entity.pdbx_description
1 polymer ?
#
loop_
_entity_poly.entity_id
_entity_poly.type
_entity_poly.pdbx_seq_one_letter_code
_entity_poly.pdbx_strand_id
1 'polypeptide(L)'
;RLFDPLVHLVRNAFDHGIELPEVRRAAGKPAEATIEVRAYHRGNQTYIEVCDDGGGINVDRVRAKAISQKLISEDTAAVLPKERLYEFLFSPGFSTAAEVSELSGRGVGLDAVMAQIRSLKGSVSITSEVGKETSFILRFPLTLTIAELLVFSVDSHQMAIPVDSLIAIVTAQLEEFEQDEDQVVYRWQNQAIPVYSKDSLSQHYPLMKRNRVSRSGVPMPQDGTIPLLLIAGETQMIALPIDQILQQQESVIKPFGALISPPPYLYGCTILGDGSLVPVMDGQALVQHHQGGYETTWNWEETKPLSMPAVEERAAETILVVDDSMTARQALAATLSKAGYEVIHAQNGKEALLHIQQSNAQIRAIFCDVEMPKMNGFEFLSQYRRELGEAALPVIMLTSRNSQKHRQIASALGAAAYLTKPYQETVLISTLREAMSQTAEIVADS
;
A
#
# COMPACT_ATOMS: atom_id res chain seq x y z
N ARG A 1 -13.21 12.30 -14.32
CA ARG A 1 -12.54 11.00 -14.59
C ARG A 1 -13.54 9.85 -14.76
N LEU A 2 -14.68 9.85 -14.06
CA LEU A 2 -15.75 8.84 -14.25
C LEU A 2 -16.71 9.12 -15.41
N PHE A 3 -16.70 10.32 -15.98
CA PHE A 3 -17.62 10.73 -17.04
C PHE A 3 -17.51 9.85 -18.30
N ASP A 4 -16.30 9.69 -18.86
CA ASP A 4 -16.11 8.92 -20.10
C ASP A 4 -16.49 7.43 -19.96
N PRO A 5 -16.11 6.69 -18.88
CA PRO A 5 -16.59 5.33 -18.64
C PRO A 5 -18.12 5.22 -18.59
N LEU A 6 -18.78 6.14 -17.89
CA LEU A 6 -20.23 6.09 -17.71
C LEU A 6 -20.97 6.40 -19.01
N VAL A 7 -20.52 7.42 -19.75
CA VAL A 7 -21.07 7.73 -21.08
C VAL A 7 -20.92 6.53 -22.01
N HIS A 8 -19.79 5.81 -21.94
CA HIS A 8 -19.59 4.61 -22.74
C HIS A 8 -20.56 3.48 -22.36
N LEU A 9 -20.77 3.21 -21.06
CA LEU A 9 -21.70 2.18 -20.62
C LEU A 9 -23.16 2.51 -20.98
N VAL A 10 -23.57 3.77 -20.82
CA VAL A 10 -24.91 4.25 -21.24
C VAL A 10 -25.08 4.11 -22.75
N ARG A 11 -24.03 4.41 -23.53
CA ARG A 11 -24.06 4.25 -24.97
C ARG A 11 -24.18 2.77 -25.38
N ASN A 12 -23.46 1.87 -24.72
CA ASN A 12 -23.58 0.43 -24.98
C ASN A 12 -24.99 -0.09 -24.66
N ALA A 13 -25.60 0.37 -23.56
CA ALA A 13 -27.00 0.07 -23.25
C ALA A 13 -27.92 0.52 -24.39
N PHE A 14 -27.71 1.72 -24.94
CA PHE A 14 -28.50 2.26 -26.05
C PHE A 14 -28.27 1.54 -27.40
N ASP A 15 -27.00 1.38 -27.81
CA ASP A 15 -26.62 0.86 -29.13
C ASP A 15 -26.75 -0.67 -29.25
N HIS A 16 -26.59 -1.38 -28.13
CA HIS A 16 -26.45 -2.85 -28.12
C HIS A 16 -27.34 -3.56 -27.09
N GLY A 17 -27.74 -2.88 -26.00
CA GLY A 17 -28.62 -3.44 -24.98
C GLY A 17 -30.08 -3.42 -25.40
N ILE A 18 -30.59 -2.24 -25.79
CA ILE A 18 -32.00 -2.00 -26.07
C ILE A 18 -32.40 -2.51 -27.47
N GLU A 19 -33.48 -3.28 -27.52
CA GLU A 19 -34.06 -3.75 -28.79
C GLU A 19 -34.97 -2.70 -29.44
N LEU A 20 -35.21 -2.84 -30.75
CA LEU A 20 -36.17 -1.98 -31.46
C LEU A 20 -37.60 -2.11 -30.87
N PRO A 21 -38.43 -1.05 -30.92
CA PRO A 21 -39.76 -1.04 -30.29
C PRO A 21 -40.69 -2.19 -30.72
N GLU A 22 -40.56 -2.65 -31.97
CA GLU A 22 -41.34 -3.77 -32.51
C GLU A 22 -40.92 -5.11 -31.89
N VAL A 23 -39.61 -5.33 -31.72
CA VAL A 23 -39.04 -6.52 -31.07
C VAL A 23 -39.41 -6.54 -29.60
N ARG A 24 -39.36 -5.39 -28.92
CA ARG A 24 -39.78 -5.26 -27.52
C ARG A 24 -41.24 -5.63 -27.30
N ARG A 25 -42.14 -5.10 -28.15
CA ARG A 25 -43.57 -5.47 -28.11
C ARG A 25 -43.80 -6.95 -28.35
N ALA A 26 -43.09 -7.54 -29.32
CA ALA A 26 -43.18 -8.98 -29.59
C ALA A 26 -42.69 -9.84 -28.40
N ALA A 27 -41.72 -9.34 -27.63
CA ALA A 27 -41.22 -9.96 -26.40
C ALA A 27 -42.06 -9.65 -25.15
N GLY A 28 -43.17 -8.91 -25.28
CA GLY A 28 -44.04 -8.54 -24.15
C GLY A 28 -43.53 -7.40 -23.27
N LYS A 29 -42.54 -6.63 -23.74
CA LYS A 29 -41.96 -5.46 -23.05
C LYS A 29 -42.61 -4.14 -23.51
N PRO A 30 -42.53 -3.06 -22.71
CA PRO A 30 -42.90 -1.72 -23.14
C PRO A 30 -42.10 -1.28 -24.38
N ALA A 31 -42.76 -0.52 -25.26
CA ALA A 31 -42.13 0.02 -26.47
C ALA A 31 -41.05 1.08 -26.14
N GLU A 32 -41.23 1.81 -25.04
CA GLU A 32 -40.22 2.69 -24.45
C GLU A 32 -39.24 1.84 -23.63
N ALA A 33 -37.95 2.14 -23.75
CA ALA A 33 -36.89 1.47 -23.02
C ALA A 33 -36.35 2.36 -21.91
N THR A 34 -35.85 1.73 -20.84
CA THR A 34 -35.35 2.43 -19.66
C THR A 34 -33.87 2.14 -19.46
N ILE A 35 -33.07 3.20 -19.37
CA ILE A 35 -31.69 3.12 -18.86
C ILE A 35 -31.66 3.88 -17.53
N GLU A 36 -31.36 3.18 -16.45
CA GLU A 36 -31.27 3.74 -15.11
C GLU A 36 -29.81 3.86 -14.71
N VAL A 37 -29.40 5.04 -14.26
CA VAL A 37 -28.08 5.26 -13.64
C VAL A 37 -28.29 5.59 -12.18
N ARG A 38 -27.85 4.69 -11.29
CA ARG A 38 -27.91 4.90 -9.84
C ARG A 38 -26.50 5.10 -9.32
N ALA A 39 -26.30 6.16 -8.55
CA ALA A 39 -25.08 6.33 -7.77
C ALA A 39 -25.47 6.33 -6.30
N TYR A 40 -24.84 5.47 -5.52
CA TYR A 40 -25.10 5.36 -4.10
C TYR A 40 -23.86 4.85 -3.38
N HIS A 41 -23.78 5.08 -2.08
CA HIS A 41 -22.70 4.56 -1.26
C HIS A 41 -23.17 3.31 -0.54
N ARG A 42 -22.31 2.29 -0.48
CA ARG A 42 -22.56 1.08 0.30
C ARG A 42 -21.22 0.62 0.89
N GLY A 43 -21.05 0.81 2.20
CA GLY A 43 -19.76 0.63 2.88
C GLY A 43 -18.71 1.68 2.48
N ASN A 44 -17.42 1.33 2.53
CA ASN A 44 -16.30 2.21 2.12
C ASN A 44 -16.13 2.33 0.59
N GLN A 45 -17.17 1.97 -0.16
CA GLN A 45 -17.19 1.96 -1.61
C GLN A 45 -18.33 2.82 -2.15
N THR A 46 -18.02 3.57 -3.20
CA THR A 46 -19.01 4.23 -4.04
C THR A 46 -19.47 3.24 -5.10
N TYR A 47 -20.78 2.97 -5.13
CA TYR A 47 -21.42 2.16 -6.14
C TYR A 47 -22.01 3.07 -7.21
N ILE A 48 -21.76 2.72 -8.46
CA ILE A 48 -22.45 3.31 -9.60
C ILE A 48 -22.98 2.14 -10.42
N GLU A 49 -24.30 2.08 -10.57
CA GLU A 49 -24.99 1.09 -11.39
C GLU A 49 -25.47 1.76 -12.68
N VAL A 50 -25.24 1.10 -13.80
CA VAL A 50 -25.85 1.43 -15.09
C VAL A 50 -26.67 0.22 -15.52
N CYS A 51 -27.99 0.32 -15.43
CA CYS A 51 -28.94 -0.75 -15.71
C CYS A 51 -29.77 -0.42 -16.96
N ASP A 52 -29.97 -1.38 -17.84
CA ASP A 52 -30.90 -1.31 -18.96
C ASP A 52 -31.90 -2.46 -18.94
N ASP A 53 -33.12 -2.20 -19.40
CA ASP A 53 -34.20 -3.20 -19.55
C ASP A 53 -34.18 -3.89 -20.93
N GLY A 54 -32.99 -4.03 -21.52
CA GLY A 54 -32.77 -4.53 -22.87
C GLY A 54 -32.74 -6.06 -22.99
N GLY A 55 -32.18 -6.55 -24.10
CA GLY A 55 -32.20 -7.97 -24.46
C GLY A 55 -31.33 -8.89 -23.62
N GLY A 56 -30.53 -8.33 -22.71
CA GLY A 56 -29.56 -9.09 -21.92
C GLY A 56 -28.36 -9.59 -22.74
N ILE A 57 -27.34 -10.07 -22.05
CA ILE A 57 -26.13 -10.59 -22.67
C ILE A 57 -26.29 -12.08 -22.95
N ASN A 58 -26.14 -12.47 -24.22
CA ASN A 58 -26.15 -13.88 -24.60
C ASN A 58 -24.84 -14.59 -24.19
N VAL A 59 -24.88 -15.32 -23.07
CA VAL A 59 -23.74 -16.05 -22.49
C VAL A 59 -23.12 -17.04 -23.48
N ASP A 60 -23.92 -17.73 -24.29
CA ASP A 60 -23.40 -18.73 -25.24
C ASP A 60 -22.56 -18.09 -26.34
N ARG A 61 -22.94 -16.89 -26.81
CA ARG A 61 -22.11 -16.10 -27.74
C ARG A 61 -20.81 -15.64 -27.09
N VAL A 62 -20.84 -15.24 -25.82
CA VAL A 62 -19.62 -14.88 -25.07
C VAL A 62 -18.70 -16.10 -24.95
N ARG A 63 -19.26 -17.26 -24.57
CA ARG A 63 -18.53 -18.53 -24.44
C ARG A 63 -17.85 -18.93 -25.75
N ALA A 64 -18.62 -18.99 -26.83
CA ALA A 64 -18.09 -19.37 -28.15
C ALA A 64 -16.99 -18.41 -28.63
N LYS A 65 -17.15 -17.10 -28.37
CA LYS A 65 -16.14 -16.10 -28.73
C LYS A 65 -14.86 -16.28 -27.90
N ALA A 66 -14.97 -16.51 -26.59
CA ALA A 66 -13.82 -16.73 -25.71
C ALA A 66 -13.00 -17.98 -26.10
N ILE A 67 -13.68 -19.06 -26.51
CA ILE A 67 -13.03 -20.27 -27.06
C ILE A 67 -12.33 -19.94 -28.38
N SER A 68 -13.01 -19.25 -29.31
CA SER A 68 -12.44 -18.91 -30.62
C SER A 68 -11.18 -18.04 -30.54
N GLN A 69 -11.11 -17.17 -29.53
CA GLN A 69 -9.95 -16.33 -29.24
C GLN A 69 -8.90 -17.03 -28.35
N LYS A 70 -9.09 -18.32 -28.03
CA LYS A 70 -8.21 -19.13 -27.19
C LYS A 70 -7.98 -18.55 -25.79
N LEU A 71 -8.95 -17.79 -25.26
CA LEU A 71 -8.91 -17.26 -23.89
C LEU A 71 -9.22 -18.34 -22.85
N ILE A 72 -10.00 -19.36 -23.24
CA ILE A 72 -10.36 -20.54 -22.44
C ILE A 72 -10.45 -21.77 -23.34
N SER A 73 -10.20 -22.96 -22.78
CA SER A 73 -10.46 -24.23 -23.46
C SER A 73 -11.96 -24.57 -23.43
N GLU A 74 -12.41 -25.42 -24.36
CA GLU A 74 -13.80 -25.92 -24.38
C GLU A 74 -14.18 -26.61 -23.06
N ASP A 75 -13.29 -27.45 -22.53
CA ASP A 75 -13.53 -28.19 -21.29
C ASP A 75 -13.77 -27.24 -20.11
N THR A 76 -12.96 -26.18 -19.99
CA THR A 76 -13.11 -25.20 -18.91
C THR A 76 -14.33 -24.30 -19.13
N ALA A 77 -14.63 -23.95 -20.39
CA ALA A 77 -15.78 -23.11 -20.75
C ALA A 77 -17.14 -23.76 -20.43
N ALA A 78 -17.20 -25.09 -20.42
CA ALA A 78 -18.42 -25.85 -20.12
C ALA A 78 -18.83 -25.79 -18.64
N VAL A 79 -17.86 -25.65 -17.73
CA VAL A 79 -18.06 -25.68 -16.27
C VAL A 79 -18.00 -24.29 -15.61
N LEU A 80 -17.58 -23.26 -16.35
CA LEU A 80 -17.49 -21.89 -15.86
C LEU A 80 -18.88 -21.27 -15.61
N PRO A 81 -19.12 -20.67 -14.43
CA PRO A 81 -20.35 -19.92 -14.17
C PRO A 81 -20.46 -18.67 -15.06
N LYS A 82 -21.69 -18.24 -15.34
CA LYS A 82 -21.98 -17.12 -16.27
C LYS A 82 -21.33 -15.80 -15.85
N GLU A 83 -21.22 -15.55 -14.54
CA GLU A 83 -20.61 -14.35 -13.97
C GLU A 83 -19.13 -14.26 -14.36
N ARG A 84 -18.42 -15.40 -14.36
CA ARG A 84 -17.02 -15.49 -14.79
C ARG A 84 -16.88 -15.40 -16.30
N LEU A 85 -17.86 -15.90 -17.07
CA LEU A 85 -17.88 -15.73 -18.52
C LEU A 85 -18.03 -14.26 -18.93
N TYR A 86 -18.77 -13.45 -18.18
CA TYR A 86 -18.88 -12.02 -18.45
C TYR A 86 -17.58 -11.25 -18.24
N GLU A 87 -16.62 -11.76 -17.45
CA GLU A 87 -15.32 -11.12 -17.30
C GLU A 87 -14.56 -11.03 -18.63
N PHE A 88 -14.80 -11.97 -19.56
CA PHE A 88 -14.18 -11.94 -20.89
C PHE A 88 -14.60 -10.73 -21.74
N LEU A 89 -15.76 -10.13 -21.47
CA LEU A 89 -16.22 -8.92 -22.18
C LEU A 89 -15.28 -7.73 -21.99
N PHE A 90 -14.48 -7.72 -20.92
CA PHE A 90 -13.47 -6.71 -20.67
C PHE A 90 -12.09 -7.06 -21.25
N SER A 91 -11.97 -8.18 -21.97
CA SER A 91 -10.70 -8.57 -22.61
C SER A 91 -10.39 -7.68 -23.83
N PRO A 92 -9.12 -7.36 -24.09
CA PRO A 92 -8.75 -6.52 -25.23
C PRO A 92 -9.25 -7.11 -26.56
N GLY A 93 -9.91 -6.30 -27.37
CA GLY A 93 -10.45 -6.74 -28.66
C GLY A 93 -11.60 -7.75 -28.56
N PHE A 94 -12.19 -7.94 -27.37
CA PHE A 94 -13.38 -8.75 -27.20
C PHE A 94 -14.62 -7.94 -27.58
N SER A 95 -15.29 -8.37 -28.64
CA SER A 95 -16.59 -7.83 -29.04
C SER A 95 -17.48 -8.97 -29.53
N THR A 96 -18.74 -8.93 -29.13
CA THR A 96 -19.77 -9.87 -29.56
C THR A 96 -20.51 -9.38 -30.81
N ALA A 97 -20.31 -8.12 -31.22
CA ALA A 97 -20.90 -7.55 -32.43
C ALA A 97 -20.31 -8.18 -33.70
N ALA A 98 -21.17 -8.45 -34.69
CA ALA A 98 -20.78 -9.09 -35.95
C ALA A 98 -20.11 -8.10 -36.94
N GLU A 99 -20.32 -6.79 -36.76
CA GLU A 99 -19.74 -5.73 -37.59
C GLU A 99 -19.11 -4.65 -36.72
N VAL A 100 -17.96 -4.14 -37.18
CA VAL A 100 -17.29 -2.97 -36.59
C VAL A 100 -18.05 -1.73 -37.06
N SER A 101 -18.93 -1.17 -36.23
CA SER A 101 -19.64 0.05 -36.59
C SER A 101 -18.67 1.25 -36.60
N GLU A 102 -18.58 1.93 -37.74
CA GLU A 102 -17.74 3.12 -37.96
C GLU A 102 -18.18 4.34 -37.13
N LEU A 103 -19.31 4.25 -36.40
CA LEU A 103 -19.82 5.32 -35.54
C LEU A 103 -19.09 5.43 -34.18
N SER A 104 -18.17 4.50 -33.90
CA SER A 104 -17.32 4.50 -32.70
C SER A 104 -15.91 5.00 -33.02
N GLY A 105 -15.80 6.25 -33.47
CA GLY A 105 -14.58 6.89 -34.01
C GLY A 105 -13.37 7.05 -33.08
N ARG A 106 -13.22 6.23 -32.02
CA ARG A 106 -11.98 6.10 -31.23
C ARG A 106 -11.61 4.69 -30.80
N GLY A 107 -12.38 3.65 -31.17
CA GLY A 107 -12.01 2.25 -30.87
C GLY A 107 -11.88 1.96 -29.36
N VAL A 108 -12.73 2.57 -28.54
CA VAL A 108 -12.73 2.38 -27.08
C VAL A 108 -13.66 1.21 -26.78
N GLY A 109 -13.14 0.03 -26.43
CA GLY A 109 -13.96 -1.11 -26.01
C GLY A 109 -14.25 -1.10 -24.50
N LEU A 110 -14.93 -2.13 -24.02
CA LEU A 110 -15.12 -2.37 -22.58
C LEU A 110 -13.78 -2.57 -21.85
N ASP A 111 -12.72 -2.96 -22.56
CA ASP A 111 -11.34 -3.02 -22.06
C ASP A 111 -10.80 -1.64 -21.64
N ALA A 112 -11.07 -0.59 -22.42
CA ALA A 112 -10.69 0.78 -22.10
C ALA A 112 -11.53 1.36 -20.95
N VAL A 113 -12.83 1.02 -20.88
CA VAL A 113 -13.68 1.30 -19.72
C VAL A 113 -13.09 0.66 -18.46
N MET A 114 -12.71 -0.63 -18.54
CA MET A 114 -12.10 -1.34 -17.42
C MET A 114 -10.76 -0.70 -17.00
N ALA A 115 -9.92 -0.31 -17.95
CA ALA A 115 -8.65 0.36 -17.67
C ALA A 115 -8.86 1.69 -16.92
N GLN A 116 -9.87 2.48 -17.31
CA GLN A 116 -10.22 3.73 -16.62
C GLN A 116 -10.79 3.47 -15.22
N ILE A 117 -11.67 2.48 -15.04
CA ILE A 117 -12.22 2.10 -13.73
C ILE A 117 -11.09 1.61 -12.79
N ARG A 118 -10.20 0.76 -13.29
CA ARG A 118 -9.01 0.29 -12.55
C ARG A 118 -8.06 1.43 -12.20
N SER A 119 -7.91 2.45 -13.05
CA SER A 119 -7.09 3.63 -12.74
C SER A 119 -7.57 4.42 -11.52
N LEU A 120 -8.86 4.28 -11.17
CA LEU A 120 -9.49 4.85 -9.98
C LEU A 120 -9.57 3.85 -8.83
N LYS A 121 -8.79 2.76 -8.90
CA LYS A 121 -8.80 1.62 -7.96
C LYS A 121 -10.18 0.95 -7.83
N GLY A 122 -11.08 1.20 -8.78
CA GLY A 122 -12.40 0.59 -8.79
C GLY A 122 -12.42 -0.81 -9.39
N SER A 123 -13.51 -1.52 -9.14
CA SER A 123 -13.86 -2.78 -9.78
C SER A 123 -15.18 -2.63 -10.53
N VAL A 124 -15.42 -3.51 -11.50
CA VAL A 124 -16.67 -3.57 -12.26
C VAL A 124 -17.13 -5.03 -12.31
N SER A 125 -18.43 -5.24 -12.16
CA SER A 125 -19.09 -6.54 -12.31
C SER A 125 -20.33 -6.38 -13.18
N ILE A 126 -20.73 -7.47 -13.83
CA ILE A 126 -21.89 -7.49 -14.72
C ILE A 126 -22.89 -8.51 -14.18
N THR A 127 -24.15 -8.11 -14.11
CA THR A 127 -25.29 -9.00 -13.91
C THR A 127 -26.24 -8.85 -15.09
N SER A 128 -26.63 -9.96 -15.71
CA SER A 128 -27.53 -9.91 -16.86
C SER A 128 -28.38 -11.17 -16.95
N GLU A 129 -29.63 -10.99 -17.38
CA GLU A 129 -30.57 -12.04 -17.70
C GLU A 129 -31.08 -11.87 -19.14
N VAL A 130 -30.94 -12.94 -19.94
CA VAL A 130 -31.33 -12.94 -21.36
C VAL A 130 -32.82 -12.65 -21.48
N GLY A 131 -33.16 -11.67 -22.33
CA GLY A 131 -34.51 -11.22 -22.58
C GLY A 131 -35.08 -10.30 -21.50
N LYS A 132 -34.31 -9.88 -20.48
CA LYS A 132 -34.79 -8.99 -19.41
C LYS A 132 -33.96 -7.73 -19.24
N GLU A 133 -32.74 -7.84 -18.72
CA GLU A 133 -31.94 -6.68 -18.31
C GLU A 133 -30.44 -6.96 -18.31
N THR A 134 -29.66 -5.88 -18.35
CA THR A 134 -28.21 -5.89 -18.11
C THR A 134 -27.88 -4.78 -17.12
N SER A 135 -27.07 -5.08 -16.11
CA SER A 135 -26.59 -4.11 -15.14
C SER A 135 -25.07 -4.20 -14.99
N PHE A 136 -24.41 -3.06 -15.19
CA PHE A 136 -23.00 -2.85 -14.87
C PHE A 136 -22.88 -2.20 -13.51
N ILE A 137 -22.21 -2.88 -12.57
CA ILE A 137 -22.03 -2.43 -11.19
C ILE A 137 -20.57 -2.03 -11.01
N LEU A 138 -20.31 -0.73 -10.96
CA LEU A 138 -19.00 -0.15 -10.71
C LEU A 138 -18.85 0.12 -9.20
N ARG A 139 -17.74 -0.32 -8.62
CA ARG A 139 -17.41 -0.15 -7.21
C ARG A 139 -16.09 0.59 -7.09
N PHE A 140 -16.06 1.77 -6.50
CA PHE A 140 -14.84 2.54 -6.29
C PHE A 140 -14.51 2.64 -4.81
N PRO A 141 -13.26 2.40 -4.39
CA PRO A 141 -12.83 2.78 -3.06
C PRO A 141 -12.93 4.30 -2.94
N LEU A 142 -13.27 4.79 -1.75
CA LEU A 142 -13.25 6.21 -1.47
C LEU A 142 -11.83 6.76 -1.74
N THR A 143 -11.71 7.77 -2.60
CA THR A 143 -10.43 8.44 -2.92
C THR A 143 -9.81 9.08 -1.68
N LEU A 144 -8.46 9.19 -1.64
CA LEU A 144 -7.65 9.90 -0.63
C LEU A 144 -8.49 10.77 0.31
N THR A 145 -8.84 10.20 1.45
CA THR A 145 -9.70 10.87 2.43
C THR A 145 -8.82 11.73 3.30
N ILE A 146 -9.12 13.03 3.33
CA ILE A 146 -8.66 13.89 4.42
C ILE A 146 -9.62 13.62 5.57
N ALA A 147 -9.12 13.12 6.68
CA ALA A 147 -9.89 12.82 7.88
C ALA A 147 -9.19 13.34 9.11
N GLU A 148 -9.97 13.63 10.15
CA GLU A 148 -9.43 13.89 11.47
C GLU A 148 -9.08 12.56 12.14
N LEU A 149 -7.78 12.33 12.39
CA LEU A 149 -7.26 11.10 12.92
C LEU A 149 -6.76 11.30 14.36
N LEU A 150 -7.13 10.38 15.24
CA LEU A 150 -6.48 10.21 16.53
C LEU A 150 -5.30 9.26 16.36
N VAL A 151 -4.10 9.74 16.65
CA VAL A 151 -2.86 8.97 16.65
C VAL A 151 -2.56 8.51 18.07
N PHE A 152 -2.37 7.21 18.25
CA PHE A 152 -2.15 6.56 19.54
C PHE A 152 -1.07 5.48 19.41
N SER A 153 -0.64 4.90 20.52
CA SER A 153 0.25 3.74 20.50
C SER A 153 -0.32 2.53 21.23
N VAL A 154 -0.07 1.35 20.69
CA VAL A 154 -0.35 0.03 21.29
C VAL A 154 0.92 -0.80 21.20
N ASP A 155 1.37 -1.36 22.32
CA ASP A 155 2.62 -2.14 22.44
C ASP A 155 3.84 -1.43 21.84
N SER A 156 3.91 -0.10 22.00
CA SER A 156 4.92 0.80 21.41
C SER A 156 4.85 1.01 19.89
N HIS A 157 3.78 0.58 19.22
CA HIS A 157 3.54 0.84 17.80
C HIS A 157 2.53 1.95 17.60
N GLN A 158 2.86 2.89 16.72
CA GLN A 158 1.95 3.99 16.38
C GLN A 158 0.87 3.52 15.44
N MET A 159 -0.37 3.89 15.74
CA MET A 159 -1.54 3.65 14.93
C MET A 159 -2.40 4.91 14.88
N ALA A 160 -3.24 5.00 13.86
CA ALA A 160 -4.21 6.06 13.73
C ALA A 160 -5.61 5.48 13.52
N ILE A 161 -6.61 6.14 14.07
CA ILE A 161 -8.02 5.82 13.83
C ILE A 161 -8.78 7.12 13.54
N PRO A 162 -9.71 7.14 12.59
CA PRO A 162 -10.62 8.28 12.41
C PRO A 162 -11.39 8.60 13.70
N VAL A 163 -11.48 9.90 14.04
CA VAL A 163 -12.17 10.35 15.25
C VAL A 163 -13.66 10.01 15.22
N ASP A 164 -14.28 9.99 14.03
CA ASP A 164 -15.68 9.60 13.83
C ASP A 164 -15.98 8.13 14.14
N SER A 165 -14.94 7.28 14.26
CA SER A 165 -15.06 5.88 14.68
C SER A 165 -15.08 5.73 16.21
N LEU A 166 -14.81 6.80 16.98
CA LEU A 166 -14.72 6.78 18.43
C LEU A 166 -16.00 7.27 19.10
N ILE A 167 -16.47 6.52 20.10
CA ILE A 167 -17.56 6.92 21.00
C ILE A 167 -17.01 7.79 22.12
N ALA A 168 -15.94 7.32 22.76
CA ALA A 168 -15.30 7.99 23.88
C ALA A 168 -13.86 7.50 24.07
N ILE A 169 -13.09 8.29 24.79
CA ILE A 169 -11.78 7.93 25.32
C ILE A 169 -11.93 7.94 26.83
N VAL A 170 -11.66 6.80 27.48
CA VAL A 170 -11.83 6.65 28.91
C VAL A 170 -10.57 6.12 29.56
N THR A 171 -10.44 6.37 30.85
CA THR A 171 -9.34 5.86 31.67
C THR A 171 -9.94 4.89 32.66
N ALA A 172 -9.66 3.61 32.49
CA ALA A 172 -10.23 2.55 33.31
C ALA A 172 -9.29 2.14 34.44
N GLN A 173 -9.83 1.81 35.60
CA GLN A 173 -9.11 1.15 36.69
C GLN A 173 -9.17 -0.37 36.50
N LEU A 174 -8.20 -1.10 37.08
CA LEU A 174 -8.13 -2.55 36.92
C LEU A 174 -9.37 -3.27 37.47
N GLU A 175 -10.01 -2.69 38.48
CA GLU A 175 -11.21 -3.20 39.15
C GLU A 175 -12.49 -3.03 38.31
N GLU A 176 -12.45 -2.21 37.26
CA GLU A 176 -13.59 -2.00 36.34
C GLU A 176 -13.64 -3.04 35.21
N PHE A 177 -12.64 -3.92 35.15
CA PHE A 177 -12.61 -5.06 34.23
C PHE A 177 -13.25 -6.28 34.92
N GLU A 178 -14.27 -6.83 34.28
CA GLU A 178 -14.94 -8.04 34.71
C GLU A 178 -14.63 -9.16 33.70
N GLN A 179 -14.59 -10.40 34.17
CA GLN A 179 -14.48 -11.57 33.29
C GLN A 179 -15.89 -12.15 33.11
N ASP A 180 -16.36 -12.15 31.86
CA ASP A 180 -17.66 -12.68 31.46
C ASP A 180 -17.42 -13.87 30.50
N GLU A 181 -17.68 -15.08 30.98
CA GLU A 181 -17.32 -16.34 30.32
C GLU A 181 -15.83 -16.38 29.88
N ASP A 182 -15.57 -16.38 28.58
CA ASP A 182 -14.24 -16.43 27.95
C ASP A 182 -13.72 -15.03 27.52
N GLN A 183 -14.42 -13.96 27.87
CA GLN A 183 -14.12 -12.60 27.40
C GLN A 183 -13.96 -11.61 28.58
N VAL A 184 -12.97 -10.73 28.47
CA VAL A 184 -12.82 -9.60 29.40
C VAL A 184 -13.75 -8.49 28.95
N VAL A 185 -14.54 -7.94 29.87
CA VAL A 185 -15.46 -6.82 29.63
C VAL A 185 -15.13 -5.62 30.52
N TYR A 186 -15.36 -4.42 30.01
CA TYR A 186 -15.26 -3.16 30.74
C TYR A 186 -16.65 -2.56 30.92
N ARG A 187 -17.02 -2.17 32.14
CA ARG A 187 -18.35 -1.61 32.43
C ARG A 187 -18.34 -0.09 32.29
N TRP A 188 -19.00 0.43 31.26
CA TRP A 188 -19.16 1.87 31.03
C TRP A 188 -20.64 2.25 31.00
N GLN A 189 -21.04 3.26 31.78
CA GLN A 189 -22.44 3.70 31.87
C GLN A 189 -23.45 2.55 32.12
N ASN A 190 -23.05 1.58 32.93
CA ASN A 190 -23.84 0.38 33.26
C ASN A 190 -24.04 -0.61 32.09
N GLN A 191 -23.32 -0.43 30.98
CA GLN A 191 -23.24 -1.37 29.86
C GLN A 191 -21.90 -2.12 29.90
N ALA A 192 -21.92 -3.45 29.74
CA ALA A 192 -20.72 -4.26 29.59
C ALA A 192 -20.21 -4.14 28.14
N ILE A 193 -18.95 -3.74 27.98
CA ILE A 193 -18.30 -3.56 26.68
C ILE A 193 -17.16 -4.58 26.57
N PRO A 194 -17.14 -5.42 25.53
CA PRO A 194 -16.04 -6.36 25.34
C PRO A 194 -14.70 -5.64 25.10
N VAL A 195 -13.66 -6.12 25.78
CA VAL A 195 -12.30 -5.59 25.66
C VAL A 195 -11.58 -6.35 24.54
N TYR A 196 -11.08 -5.62 23.56
CA TYR A 196 -10.30 -6.18 22.46
C TYR A 196 -8.88 -6.52 22.93
N SER A 197 -8.40 -7.74 22.67
CA SER A 197 -7.05 -8.14 23.08
C SER A 197 -5.98 -7.48 22.21
N LYS A 198 -4.98 -6.85 22.83
CA LYS A 198 -3.80 -6.29 22.14
C LYS A 198 -3.03 -7.38 21.37
N ASP A 199 -2.99 -8.61 21.90
CA ASP A 199 -2.27 -9.73 21.28
C ASP A 199 -2.82 -10.10 19.89
N SER A 200 -4.12 -9.89 19.66
CA SER A 200 -4.76 -10.15 18.36
C SER A 200 -4.34 -9.15 17.27
N LEU A 201 -3.89 -7.94 17.66
CA LEU A 201 -3.34 -6.94 16.72
C LEU A 201 -1.92 -7.32 16.26
N SER A 202 -1.11 -7.91 17.12
CA SER A 202 0.29 -8.23 16.84
C SER A 202 0.49 -9.54 16.06
N GLN A 203 -0.46 -10.49 16.13
CA GLN A 203 -0.39 -11.76 15.41
C GLN A 203 -0.53 -11.64 13.88
N HIS A 204 -1.20 -10.59 13.39
CA HIS A 204 -1.53 -10.43 11.96
C HIS A 204 -0.72 -9.34 11.26
N TYR A 205 0.19 -8.67 11.98
CA TYR A 205 1.07 -7.66 11.42
C TYR A 205 2.43 -7.74 12.12
N PRO A 206 3.54 -7.94 11.39
CA PRO A 206 4.88 -7.80 11.96
C PRO A 206 5.10 -6.33 12.30
N LEU A 207 4.65 -5.96 13.48
CA LEU A 207 4.86 -4.67 14.09
C LEU A 207 6.38 -4.53 14.34
N MET A 208 7.11 -3.94 13.39
CA MET A 208 8.55 -3.73 13.54
C MET A 208 8.81 -2.98 14.86
N LYS A 209 9.49 -3.64 15.81
CA LYS A 209 9.90 -3.04 17.08
C LYS A 209 10.92 -1.94 16.79
N ARG A 210 10.46 -0.70 16.67
CA ARG A 210 11.36 0.44 16.52
C ARG A 210 11.82 0.87 17.90
N ASN A 211 13.10 0.68 18.19
CA ASN A 211 13.71 1.15 19.42
C ASN A 211 13.54 2.68 19.53
N ARG A 212 12.83 3.09 20.59
CA ARG A 212 12.64 4.47 21.09
C ARG A 212 11.76 5.39 20.22
N VAL A 213 10.46 5.36 20.51
CA VAL A 213 9.60 6.53 20.32
C VAL A 213 10.06 7.62 21.32
N SER A 214 10.39 8.80 20.80
CA SER A 214 10.65 9.99 21.62
C SER A 214 9.40 10.28 22.46
N ARG A 215 9.56 10.47 23.78
CA ARG A 215 8.46 10.67 24.75
C ARG A 215 7.83 12.07 24.62
N SER A 216 7.39 12.44 23.43
CA SER A 216 6.56 13.62 23.18
C SER A 216 5.13 13.17 22.99
N GLY A 217 4.52 12.75 24.09
CA GLY A 217 3.09 12.50 24.28
C GLY A 217 2.77 12.88 25.72
N VAL A 218 1.51 13.16 26.03
CA VAL A 218 1.10 13.44 27.42
C VAL A 218 1.45 12.21 28.27
N PRO A 219 2.36 12.31 29.26
CA PRO A 219 2.66 11.18 30.13
C PRO A 219 1.38 10.84 30.91
N MET A 220 0.84 9.64 30.71
CA MET A 220 -0.28 9.15 31.52
C MET A 220 0.22 8.68 32.90
N PRO A 221 -0.62 8.77 33.95
CA PRO A 221 -0.21 8.54 35.33
C PRO A 221 0.27 7.10 35.58
N GLN A 222 1.21 6.93 36.52
CA GLN A 222 1.72 5.62 36.96
C GLN A 222 0.74 4.86 37.88
N ASP A 223 -0.53 5.25 37.90
CA ASP A 223 -1.53 4.90 38.93
C ASP A 223 -2.44 3.73 38.54
N GLY A 224 -1.91 2.68 37.90
CA GLY A 224 -2.68 1.45 37.63
C GLY A 224 -3.90 1.62 36.72
N THR A 225 -3.97 2.71 35.97
CA THR A 225 -5.07 2.99 35.03
C THR A 225 -4.69 2.62 33.59
N ILE A 226 -5.69 2.17 32.83
CA ILE A 226 -5.55 1.71 31.44
C ILE A 226 -6.39 2.63 30.56
N PRO A 227 -5.79 3.39 29.63
CA PRO A 227 -6.57 4.16 28.67
C PRO A 227 -7.24 3.22 27.66
N LEU A 228 -8.53 3.44 27.42
CA LEU A 228 -9.36 2.69 26.49
C LEU A 228 -9.93 3.63 25.42
N LEU A 229 -9.86 3.19 24.17
CA LEU A 229 -10.67 3.74 23.08
C LEU A 229 -11.97 2.94 22.99
N LEU A 230 -13.11 3.61 23.18
CA LEU A 230 -14.42 2.99 22.92
C LEU A 230 -14.75 3.22 21.44
N ILE A 231 -14.75 2.14 20.65
CA ILE A 231 -14.92 2.18 19.18
C ILE A 231 -16.32 1.72 18.83
N ALA A 232 -17.02 2.48 17.97
CA ALA A 232 -18.34 2.12 17.48
C ALA A 232 -18.27 1.17 16.28
N GLY A 233 -19.09 0.11 16.31
CA GLY A 233 -19.54 -0.62 15.13
C GLY A 233 -21.01 -0.32 14.84
N GLU A 234 -21.60 -1.01 13.85
CA GLU A 234 -23.01 -0.81 13.47
C GLU A 234 -24.02 -1.19 14.56
N THR A 235 -23.72 -2.23 15.35
CA THR A 235 -24.65 -2.79 16.36
C THR A 235 -24.01 -3.01 17.73
N GLN A 236 -22.69 -2.84 17.86
CA GLN A 236 -21.94 -3.09 19.08
C GLN A 236 -20.76 -2.12 19.17
N MET A 237 -20.12 -2.11 20.34
CA MET A 237 -18.92 -1.32 20.63
C MET A 237 -17.89 -2.21 21.29
N ILE A 238 -16.61 -1.87 21.09
CA ILE A 238 -15.48 -2.54 21.75
C ILE A 238 -14.66 -1.51 22.53
N ALA A 239 -14.00 -1.96 23.59
CA ALA A 239 -12.99 -1.19 24.28
C ALA A 239 -11.61 -1.68 23.83
N LEU A 240 -10.84 -0.82 23.16
CA LEU A 240 -9.46 -1.12 22.77
C LEU A 240 -8.50 -0.50 23.79
N PRO A 241 -7.77 -1.31 24.57
CA PRO A 241 -6.72 -0.80 25.44
C PRO A 241 -5.57 -0.24 24.60
N ILE A 242 -5.11 0.95 24.97
CA ILE A 242 -3.96 1.61 24.34
C ILE A 242 -2.88 1.90 25.37
N ASP A 243 -1.69 2.30 24.93
CA ASP A 243 -0.63 2.73 25.84
C ASP A 243 -0.77 4.23 26.14
N GLN A 244 -0.97 5.03 25.10
CA GLN A 244 -1.11 6.48 25.20
C GLN A 244 -1.68 7.07 23.91
N ILE A 245 -2.27 8.26 24.03
CA ILE A 245 -2.64 9.11 22.90
C ILE A 245 -1.47 10.04 22.61
N LEU A 246 -1.10 10.12 21.33
CA LEU A 246 0.02 10.93 20.87
C LEU A 246 -0.47 12.30 20.42
N GLN A 247 -1.45 12.33 19.52
CA GLN A 247 -1.99 13.57 18.95
C GLN A 247 -3.32 13.33 18.22
N GLN A 248 -4.07 14.40 18.00
CA GLN A 248 -5.20 14.46 17.09
C GLN A 248 -4.86 15.44 15.97
N GLN A 249 -5.05 15.04 14.72
CA GLN A 249 -4.75 15.90 13.58
C GLN A 249 -5.54 15.52 12.32
N GLU A 250 -5.78 16.52 11.48
CA GLU A 250 -6.26 16.30 10.12
C GLU A 250 -5.14 15.70 9.26
N SER A 251 -5.43 14.62 8.56
CA SER A 251 -4.42 13.83 7.86
C SER A 251 -4.96 13.16 6.60
N VAL A 252 -4.10 13.04 5.60
CA VAL A 252 -4.42 12.35 4.35
C VAL A 252 -4.20 10.85 4.54
N ILE A 253 -5.25 10.07 4.33
CA ILE A 253 -5.17 8.61 4.36
C ILE A 253 -4.83 8.10 2.97
N LYS A 254 -3.65 7.48 2.83
CA LYS A 254 -3.21 6.82 1.60
C LYS A 254 -3.55 5.33 1.68
N PRO A 255 -4.34 4.77 0.76
CA PRO A 255 -4.63 3.34 0.76
C PRO A 255 -3.36 2.52 0.49
N PHE A 256 -3.29 1.32 1.05
CA PHE A 256 -2.19 0.39 0.80
C PHE A 256 -2.06 0.06 -0.70
N GLY A 257 -0.82 -0.20 -1.14
CA GLY A 257 -0.54 -0.65 -2.50
C GLY A 257 -0.86 -2.14 -2.66
N ALA A 258 -1.02 -2.59 -3.91
CA ALA A 258 -1.37 -3.99 -4.24
C ALA A 258 -0.31 -5.05 -3.83
N LEU A 259 0.87 -4.61 -3.40
CA LEU A 259 1.96 -5.49 -2.94
C LEU A 259 1.86 -5.85 -1.45
N ILE A 260 0.91 -5.24 -0.74
CA ILE A 260 0.68 -5.47 0.70
C ILE A 260 -0.75 -5.96 0.84
N SER A 261 -0.94 -7.10 1.50
CA SER A 261 -2.25 -7.55 1.95
C SER A 261 -2.38 -7.17 3.43
N PRO A 262 -2.93 -5.97 3.74
CA PRO A 262 -3.09 -5.56 5.12
C PRO A 262 -4.13 -6.44 5.83
N PRO A 263 -4.08 -6.54 7.17
CA PRO A 263 -5.21 -7.02 7.96
C PRO A 263 -6.51 -6.31 7.56
N PRO A 264 -7.67 -6.98 7.62
CA PRO A 264 -8.95 -6.44 7.14
C PRO A 264 -9.39 -5.17 7.87
N TYR A 265 -8.88 -4.94 9.09
CA TYR A 265 -9.15 -3.75 9.89
C TYR A 265 -8.19 -2.57 9.62
N LEU A 266 -7.25 -2.70 8.66
CA LEU A 266 -6.39 -1.61 8.21
C LEU A 266 -6.70 -1.28 6.74
N TYR A 267 -7.00 -0.02 6.46
CA TYR A 267 -7.41 0.40 5.12
C TYR A 267 -6.46 1.42 4.46
N GLY A 268 -5.49 1.95 5.20
CA GLY A 268 -4.45 2.80 4.64
C GLY A 268 -3.35 3.15 5.62
N CYS A 269 -2.52 4.11 5.23
CA CYS A 269 -1.49 4.72 6.06
C CYS A 269 -1.52 6.25 5.91
N THR A 270 -1.18 6.95 6.98
CA THR A 270 -0.90 8.38 6.97
C THR A 270 0.60 8.62 7.20
N ILE A 271 1.06 9.80 6.83
CA ILE A 271 2.42 10.28 7.11
C ILE A 271 2.28 11.41 8.12
N LEU A 272 2.86 11.25 9.32
CA LEU A 272 2.86 12.32 10.32
C LEU A 272 3.90 13.40 9.97
N GLY A 273 3.86 14.54 10.68
CA GLY A 273 4.80 15.65 10.46
C GLY A 273 6.27 15.31 10.69
N ASP A 274 6.57 14.26 11.45
CA ASP A 274 7.93 13.72 11.66
C ASP A 274 8.36 12.72 10.55
N GLY A 275 7.51 12.49 9.54
CA GLY A 275 7.76 11.57 8.45
C GLY A 275 7.48 10.10 8.78
N SER A 276 7.00 9.79 9.99
CA SER A 276 6.60 8.43 10.35
C SER A 276 5.38 7.98 9.53
N LEU A 277 5.41 6.72 9.10
CA LEU A 277 4.29 6.07 8.45
C LEU A 277 3.44 5.38 9.51
N VAL A 278 2.20 5.82 9.65
CA VAL A 278 1.27 5.31 10.65
C VAL A 278 0.10 4.62 9.95
N PRO A 279 -0.12 3.31 10.18
CA PRO A 279 -1.28 2.63 9.63
C PRO A 279 -2.57 3.21 10.21
N VAL A 280 -3.57 3.36 9.35
CA VAL A 280 -4.90 3.86 9.69
C VAL A 280 -5.86 2.69 9.77
N MET A 281 -6.49 2.58 10.93
CA MET A 281 -7.42 1.54 11.30
C MET A 281 -8.85 1.94 10.94
N ASP A 282 -9.59 0.99 10.38
CA ASP A 282 -11.02 1.07 10.18
C ASP A 282 -11.70 0.54 11.45
N GLY A 283 -12.33 1.43 12.22
CA GLY A 283 -12.96 1.07 13.48
C GLY A 283 -14.11 0.07 13.31
N GLN A 284 -14.89 0.21 12.23
CA GLN A 284 -16.00 -0.70 11.93
C GLN A 284 -15.48 -2.09 11.56
N ALA A 285 -14.47 -2.16 10.70
CA ALA A 285 -13.86 -3.43 10.31
C ALA A 285 -13.15 -4.12 11.50
N LEU A 286 -12.58 -3.36 12.44
CA LEU A 286 -12.03 -3.92 13.68
C LEU A 286 -13.10 -4.59 14.54
N VAL A 287 -14.24 -3.93 14.75
CA VAL A 287 -15.38 -4.49 15.51
C VAL A 287 -15.91 -5.77 14.84
N GLN A 288 -16.01 -5.79 13.50
CA GLN A 288 -16.43 -6.98 12.75
C GLN A 288 -15.43 -8.13 12.86
N HIS A 289 -14.13 -7.84 12.79
CA HIS A 289 -13.07 -8.84 12.98
C HIS A 289 -13.10 -9.49 14.37
N HIS A 290 -13.56 -8.75 15.40
CA HIS A 290 -13.73 -9.28 16.76
C HIS A 290 -14.86 -10.30 16.89
N GLN A 291 -15.97 -10.11 16.15
CA GLN A 291 -17.21 -10.89 16.30
C GLN A 291 -17.21 -12.23 15.57
N GLY A 292 -16.36 -12.40 14.56
CA GLY A 292 -16.27 -13.62 13.79
C GLY A 292 -14.85 -13.78 13.27
N GLY A 293 -14.12 -14.76 13.82
CA GLY A 293 -12.89 -15.23 13.21
C GLY A 293 -13.13 -15.40 11.73
N TYR A 294 -12.36 -14.68 10.91
CA TYR A 294 -12.39 -14.85 9.48
C TYR A 294 -11.93 -16.28 9.19
N GLU A 295 -12.85 -17.25 9.14
CA GLU A 295 -12.64 -18.51 8.44
C GLU A 295 -12.58 -18.20 6.94
N THR A 296 -11.46 -17.62 6.51
CA THR A 296 -10.96 -18.00 5.21
C THR A 296 -10.32 -19.38 5.37
N THR A 297 -11.11 -20.42 5.14
CA THR A 297 -10.59 -21.70 4.67
C THR A 297 -9.96 -21.48 3.29
N TRP A 298 -8.77 -20.89 3.25
CA TRP A 298 -7.85 -21.08 2.14
C TRP A 298 -7.24 -22.46 2.32
N ASN A 299 -7.79 -23.43 1.59
CA ASN A 299 -7.25 -24.77 1.54
C ASN A 299 -5.89 -24.71 0.81
N TRP A 300 -4.79 -24.72 1.57
CA TRP A 300 -3.43 -24.61 1.06
C TRP A 300 -2.97 -25.84 0.24
N GLU A 301 -3.78 -26.90 0.17
CA GLU A 301 -3.43 -28.16 -0.47
C GLU A 301 -3.74 -28.25 -1.98
N GLU A 302 -4.56 -27.36 -2.57
CA GLU A 302 -4.97 -27.52 -3.99
C GLU A 302 -4.38 -26.53 -5.00
N THR A 303 -3.55 -25.57 -4.59
CA THR A 303 -2.75 -24.78 -5.53
C THR A 303 -1.28 -24.89 -5.20
N LYS A 304 -0.62 -25.89 -5.82
CA LYS A 304 0.84 -25.89 -5.94
C LYS A 304 1.26 -24.53 -6.51
N PRO A 305 2.09 -23.74 -5.82
CA PRO A 305 2.64 -22.54 -6.40
C PRO A 305 3.43 -22.94 -7.65
N LEU A 306 3.12 -22.29 -8.76
CA LEU A 306 3.95 -22.34 -9.96
C LEU A 306 5.38 -22.01 -9.54
N SER A 307 6.27 -22.98 -9.70
CA SER A 307 7.69 -22.81 -9.46
C SER A 307 8.22 -21.77 -10.43
N MET A 308 8.39 -20.54 -9.96
CA MET A 308 9.28 -19.60 -10.65
C MET A 308 10.72 -20.09 -10.44
N PRO A 309 11.57 -20.02 -11.47
CA PRO A 309 12.97 -20.42 -11.34
C PRO A 309 13.61 -19.58 -10.23
N ALA A 310 14.36 -20.25 -9.35
CA ALA A 310 15.06 -19.65 -8.24
C ALA A 310 15.93 -18.49 -8.72
N VAL A 311 15.54 -17.26 -8.38
CA VAL A 311 16.48 -16.15 -8.31
C VAL A 311 17.09 -16.26 -6.93
N GLU A 312 18.38 -16.56 -6.86
CA GLU A 312 19.13 -16.63 -5.59
C GLU A 312 18.85 -15.36 -4.77
N GLU A 313 18.35 -15.55 -3.54
CA GLU A 313 18.30 -14.51 -2.52
C GLU A 313 19.73 -14.06 -2.20
N ARG A 314 20.20 -13.00 -2.85
CA ARG A 314 21.28 -12.19 -2.29
C ARG A 314 20.66 -11.29 -1.24
N ALA A 315 21.10 -11.44 0.02
CA ALA A 315 20.81 -10.50 1.08
C ALA A 315 21.10 -9.08 0.61
N ALA A 316 20.16 -8.16 0.79
CA ALA A 316 20.28 -6.79 0.33
C ALA A 316 21.50 -6.12 0.99
N GLU A 317 22.45 -5.65 0.18
CA GLU A 317 23.67 -5.03 0.67
C GLU A 317 23.36 -3.66 1.29
N THR A 318 23.96 -3.37 2.45
CA THR A 318 23.71 -2.13 3.20
C THR A 318 24.74 -1.05 2.87
N ILE A 319 24.28 0.18 2.59
CA ILE A 319 25.08 1.36 2.28
C ILE A 319 24.86 2.43 3.35
N LEU A 320 25.94 3.03 3.85
CA LEU A 320 25.87 4.14 4.80
C LEU A 320 25.87 5.48 4.06
N VAL A 321 24.89 6.34 4.32
CA VAL A 321 24.79 7.69 3.76
C VAL A 321 25.00 8.72 4.86
N VAL A 322 26.06 9.50 4.74
CA VAL A 322 26.47 10.57 5.67
C VAL A 322 26.29 11.91 4.97
N ASP A 323 25.25 12.66 5.36
CA ASP A 323 24.94 13.98 4.80
C ASP A 323 24.14 14.77 5.85
N ASP A 324 24.44 16.05 6.06
CA ASP A 324 23.77 16.86 7.08
C ASP A 324 22.39 17.37 6.60
N SER A 325 22.22 17.50 5.28
CA SER A 325 20.98 17.91 4.66
C SER A 325 19.98 16.76 4.59
N MET A 326 18.88 16.89 5.32
CA MET A 326 17.80 15.89 5.36
C MET A 326 17.25 15.59 3.96
N THR A 327 17.06 16.61 3.13
CA THR A 327 16.53 16.46 1.77
C THR A 327 17.51 15.77 0.84
N ALA A 328 18.80 16.12 0.87
CA ALA A 328 19.83 15.45 0.07
C ALA A 328 20.01 13.99 0.49
N ARG A 329 20.00 13.74 1.81
CA ARG A 329 20.10 12.41 2.41
C ARG A 329 18.92 11.50 2.03
N GLN A 330 17.69 12.02 2.04
CA GLN A 330 16.49 11.27 1.62
C GLN A 330 16.47 11.01 0.11
N ALA A 331 16.86 11.98 -0.71
CA ALA A 331 16.94 11.79 -2.16
C ALA A 331 17.95 10.70 -2.53
N LEU A 332 19.14 10.74 -1.93
CA LEU A 332 20.17 9.72 -2.12
C LEU A 332 19.71 8.33 -1.67
N ALA A 333 19.06 8.25 -0.52
CA ALA A 333 18.53 6.98 -0.03
C ALA A 333 17.42 6.42 -0.92
N ALA A 334 16.51 7.26 -1.44
CA ALA A 334 15.50 6.83 -2.39
C ALA A 334 16.14 6.26 -3.67
N THR A 335 17.19 6.88 -4.19
CA THR A 335 17.94 6.37 -5.36
C THR A 335 18.60 5.02 -5.06
N LEU A 336 19.24 4.86 -3.89
CA LEU A 336 19.92 3.62 -3.48
C LEU A 336 18.93 2.49 -3.20
N SER A 337 17.82 2.76 -2.50
CA SER A 337 16.78 1.76 -2.22
C SER A 337 16.05 1.32 -3.48
N LYS A 338 15.80 2.24 -4.43
CA LYS A 338 15.29 1.88 -5.77
C LYS A 338 16.25 0.96 -6.52
N ALA A 339 17.55 1.04 -6.26
CA ALA A 339 18.57 0.17 -6.84
C ALA A 339 18.80 -1.14 -6.06
N GLY A 340 18.03 -1.40 -5.00
CA GLY A 340 18.05 -2.66 -4.24
C GLY A 340 18.95 -2.67 -3.01
N TYR A 341 19.48 -1.51 -2.58
CA TYR A 341 20.34 -1.40 -1.40
C TYR A 341 19.54 -0.99 -0.15
N GLU A 342 19.90 -1.56 1.00
CA GLU A 342 19.48 -1.01 2.29
C GLU A 342 20.33 0.21 2.65
N VAL A 343 19.74 1.20 3.32
CA VAL A 343 20.43 2.47 3.61
C VAL A 343 20.40 2.78 5.11
N ILE A 344 21.58 2.96 5.68
CA ILE A 344 21.77 3.53 7.02
C ILE A 344 22.11 5.01 6.85
N HIS A 345 21.61 5.85 7.77
CA HIS A 345 21.78 7.30 7.70
C HIS A 345 22.64 7.82 8.84
N ALA A 346 23.49 8.80 8.55
CA ALA A 346 24.19 9.60 9.54
C ALA A 346 24.15 11.08 9.13
N GLN A 347 24.09 11.99 10.12
CA GLN A 347 23.99 13.43 9.89
C GLN A 347 25.35 14.14 9.89
N ASN A 348 26.41 13.45 10.32
CA ASN A 348 27.77 13.98 10.39
C ASN A 348 28.78 12.83 10.58
N GLY A 349 30.08 13.14 10.45
CA GLY A 349 31.15 12.16 10.56
C GLY A 349 31.22 11.42 11.90
N LYS A 350 30.84 12.04 13.03
CA LYS A 350 30.89 11.38 14.35
C LYS A 350 29.82 10.31 14.48
N GLU A 351 28.61 10.61 14.01
CA GLU A 351 27.51 9.65 13.98
C GLU A 351 27.82 8.49 13.02
N ALA A 352 28.46 8.77 11.89
CA ALA A 352 28.91 7.74 10.95
C ALA A 352 29.93 6.77 11.59
N LEU A 353 30.92 7.28 12.33
CA LEU A 353 31.88 6.43 13.06
C LEU A 353 31.20 5.57 14.13
N LEU A 354 30.22 6.12 14.85
CA LEU A 354 29.44 5.36 15.84
C LEU A 354 28.65 4.23 15.18
N HIS A 355 28.00 4.48 14.05
CA HIS A 355 27.30 3.43 13.30
C HIS A 355 28.25 2.33 12.85
N ILE A 356 29.41 2.68 12.29
CA ILE A 356 30.41 1.71 11.84
C ILE A 356 30.91 0.84 13.00
N GLN A 357 31.11 1.42 14.18
CA GLN A 357 31.58 0.69 15.38
C GLN A 357 30.48 -0.17 16.02
N GLN A 358 29.20 0.21 15.88
CA GLN A 358 28.06 -0.42 16.56
C GLN A 358 27.25 -1.36 15.67
N SER A 359 27.43 -1.31 14.34
CA SER A 359 26.63 -2.11 13.40
C SER A 359 27.15 -3.54 13.30
N ASN A 360 26.28 -4.51 13.60
CA ASN A 360 26.39 -5.92 13.17
C ASN A 360 26.00 -6.12 11.68
N ALA A 361 25.53 -5.06 11.00
CA ALA A 361 25.16 -5.09 9.60
C ALA A 361 26.41 -5.04 8.71
N GLN A 362 26.45 -5.85 7.65
CA GLN A 362 27.53 -5.85 6.66
C GLN A 362 27.43 -4.60 5.76
N ILE A 363 27.87 -3.44 6.28
CA ILE A 363 28.00 -2.23 5.47
C ILE A 363 29.04 -2.51 4.37
N ARG A 364 28.66 -2.26 3.11
CA ARG A 364 29.52 -2.53 1.94
C ARG A 364 30.20 -1.29 1.37
N ALA A 365 29.61 -0.11 1.53
CA ALA A 365 30.20 1.16 1.12
C ALA A 365 29.58 2.35 1.87
N ILE A 366 30.22 3.52 1.76
CA ILE A 366 29.82 4.76 2.43
C ILE A 366 29.74 5.90 1.41
N PHE A 367 28.62 6.61 1.34
CA PHE A 367 28.54 7.93 0.72
C PHE A 367 28.68 9.00 1.79
N CYS A 368 29.58 9.97 1.59
CA CYS A 368 29.85 11.00 2.60
C CYS A 368 29.92 12.39 1.98
N ASP A 369 29.08 13.31 2.45
CA ASP A 369 29.17 14.71 2.08
C ASP A 369 30.42 15.36 2.68
N VAL A 370 31.03 16.28 1.93
CA VAL A 370 32.24 16.97 2.38
C VAL A 370 31.93 18.04 3.42
N GLU A 371 30.89 18.85 3.21
CA GLU A 371 30.63 20.07 3.99
C GLU A 371 29.57 19.83 5.07
N MET A 372 29.96 19.14 6.15
CA MET A 372 29.05 18.82 7.26
C MET A 372 29.48 19.46 8.60
N PRO A 373 28.55 19.81 9.50
CA PRO A 373 28.84 20.33 10.83
C PRO A 373 29.36 19.24 11.78
N LYS A 374 29.99 19.65 12.90
CA LYS A 374 30.58 18.82 13.97
C LYS A 374 31.80 17.97 13.58
N MET A 375 31.76 17.32 12.41
CA MET A 375 32.89 16.62 11.79
C MET A 375 32.63 16.57 10.30
N ASN A 376 33.51 17.19 9.53
CA ASN A 376 33.37 17.26 8.07
C ASN A 376 33.80 15.94 7.41
N GLY A 377 33.49 15.77 6.12
CA GLY A 377 33.73 14.51 5.41
C GLY A 377 35.21 14.13 5.29
N PHE A 378 36.13 15.09 5.26
CA PHE A 378 37.57 14.82 5.23
C PHE A 378 38.11 14.37 6.60
N GLU A 379 37.65 15.01 7.68
CA GLU A 379 37.97 14.62 9.06
C GLU A 379 37.46 13.21 9.34
N PHE A 380 36.23 12.91 8.92
CA PHE A 380 35.66 11.57 8.96
C PHE A 380 36.54 10.56 8.21
N LEU A 381 36.82 10.81 6.93
CA LEU A 381 37.58 9.88 6.09
C LEU A 381 38.97 9.61 6.66
N SER A 382 39.67 10.65 7.14
CA SER A 382 41.00 10.52 7.74
C SER A 382 40.95 9.69 9.03
N GLN A 383 39.98 9.93 9.90
CA GLN A 383 39.84 9.18 11.14
C GLN A 383 39.42 7.73 10.87
N TYR A 384 38.45 7.53 9.99
CA TYR A 384 37.94 6.23 9.57
C TYR A 384 39.04 5.34 9.00
N ARG A 385 39.86 5.87 8.07
CA ARG A 385 40.99 5.14 7.47
C ARG A 385 42.09 4.82 8.49
N ARG A 386 42.35 5.71 9.45
CA ARG A 386 43.33 5.46 10.51
C ARG A 386 42.88 4.34 11.46
N GLU A 387 41.59 4.25 11.75
CA GLU A 387 41.03 3.25 12.66
C GLU A 387 40.91 1.85 12.02
N LEU A 388 40.59 1.75 10.73
CA LEU A 388 40.34 0.47 10.06
C LEU A 388 41.42 0.02 9.07
N GLY A 389 42.35 0.90 8.66
CA GLY A 389 43.46 0.56 7.77
C GLY A 389 42.98 -0.08 6.45
N GLU A 390 43.48 -1.29 6.16
CA GLU A 390 43.13 -2.08 4.98
C GLU A 390 41.72 -2.69 5.03
N ALA A 391 41.11 -2.81 6.22
CA ALA A 391 39.74 -3.26 6.40
C ALA A 391 38.70 -2.14 6.18
N ALA A 392 39.14 -0.93 5.84
CA ALA A 392 38.25 0.20 5.63
C ALA A 392 37.44 0.05 4.32
N LEU A 393 36.12 0.17 4.46
CA LEU A 393 35.14 0.11 3.38
C LEU A 393 35.35 1.27 2.39
N PRO A 394 34.93 1.09 1.12
CA PRO A 394 35.01 2.15 0.13
C PRO A 394 34.15 3.36 0.53
N VAL A 395 34.77 4.54 0.57
CA VAL A 395 34.10 5.83 0.83
C VAL A 395 34.03 6.66 -0.44
N ILE A 396 32.82 7.04 -0.84
CA ILE A 396 32.52 7.88 -2.00
C ILE A 396 32.15 9.27 -1.51
N MET A 397 32.98 10.25 -1.84
CA MET A 397 32.82 11.64 -1.37
C MET A 397 31.86 12.42 -2.25
N LEU A 398 30.85 13.06 -1.66
CA LEU A 398 29.93 13.97 -2.35
C LEU A 398 30.34 15.42 -2.09
N THR A 399 30.42 16.24 -3.13
CA THR A 399 30.83 17.65 -2.98
C THR A 399 29.97 18.60 -3.80
N SER A 400 29.66 19.76 -3.22
CA SER A 400 28.96 20.88 -3.87
C SER A 400 29.88 21.72 -4.78
N ARG A 401 31.21 21.56 -4.69
CA ARG A 401 32.20 22.40 -5.38
C ARG A 401 33.06 21.60 -6.34
N ASN A 402 33.16 22.03 -7.59
CA ASN A 402 33.96 21.38 -8.64
C ASN A 402 35.47 21.70 -8.55
N SER A 403 36.02 21.91 -7.35
CA SER A 403 37.43 22.33 -7.20
C SER A 403 38.38 21.13 -7.26
N GLN A 404 39.38 21.20 -8.15
CA GLN A 404 40.38 20.14 -8.33
C GLN A 404 41.18 19.84 -7.04
N LYS A 405 41.30 20.83 -6.15
CA LYS A 405 41.96 20.70 -4.83
C LYS A 405 41.24 19.72 -3.91
N HIS A 406 39.90 19.77 -3.83
CA HIS A 406 39.13 18.86 -2.98
C HIS A 406 39.24 17.40 -3.45
N ARG A 407 39.34 17.20 -4.77
CA ARG A 407 39.53 15.87 -5.36
C ARG A 407 40.92 15.28 -5.01
N GLN A 408 41.97 16.10 -5.08
CA GLN A 408 43.33 15.69 -4.69
C GLN A 408 43.41 15.34 -3.20
N ILE A 409 42.77 16.14 -2.34
CA ILE A 409 42.71 15.87 -0.89
C ILE A 409 41.94 14.58 -0.60
N ALA A 410 40.77 14.38 -1.22
CA ALA A 410 39.98 13.15 -1.06
C ALA A 410 40.76 11.90 -1.49
N SER A 411 41.45 11.97 -2.62
CA SER A 411 42.26 10.85 -3.14
C SER A 411 43.47 10.56 -2.24
N ALA A 412 44.17 11.59 -1.76
CA ALA A 412 45.29 11.42 -0.83
C ALA A 412 44.86 10.82 0.53
N LEU A 413 43.61 11.06 0.95
CA LEU A 413 43.01 10.47 2.15
C LEU A 413 42.41 9.08 1.92
N GLY A 414 42.49 8.54 0.69
CA GLY A 414 42.02 7.19 0.36
C GLY A 414 40.51 7.09 0.10
N ALA A 415 39.86 8.12 -0.45
CA ALA A 415 38.50 7.98 -0.97
C ALA A 415 38.48 7.05 -2.19
N ALA A 416 37.49 6.17 -2.27
CA ALA A 416 37.31 5.24 -3.39
C ALA A 416 36.81 5.94 -4.66
N ALA A 417 35.95 6.95 -4.49
CA ALA A 417 35.49 7.80 -5.59
C ALA A 417 35.04 9.17 -5.07
N TYR A 418 34.74 10.08 -5.99
CA TYR A 418 34.13 11.38 -5.68
C TYR A 418 33.02 11.69 -6.70
N LEU A 419 31.95 12.35 -6.25
CA LEU A 419 30.85 12.81 -7.09
C LEU A 419 30.52 14.27 -6.78
N THR A 420 30.30 15.06 -7.83
CA THR A 420 29.86 16.45 -7.71
C THR A 420 28.34 16.54 -7.73
N LYS A 421 27.76 17.26 -6.77
CA LYS A 421 26.32 17.57 -6.74
C LYS A 421 26.00 18.70 -7.75
N PRO A 422 24.90 18.62 -8.52
CA PRO A 422 23.95 17.49 -8.61
C PRO A 422 24.49 16.36 -9.49
N TYR A 423 24.25 15.11 -9.08
CA TYR A 423 24.64 13.90 -9.80
C TYR A 423 23.43 13.20 -10.43
N GLN A 424 23.66 12.43 -11.50
CA GLN A 424 22.63 11.59 -12.11
C GLN A 424 22.53 10.23 -11.39
N GLU A 425 21.32 9.68 -11.27
CA GLU A 425 21.08 8.38 -10.60
C GLU A 425 21.97 7.27 -11.20
N THR A 426 22.11 7.24 -12.52
CA THR A 426 22.90 6.24 -13.25
C THR A 426 24.38 6.30 -12.89
N VAL A 427 24.97 7.50 -12.85
CA VAL A 427 26.37 7.74 -12.48
C VAL A 427 26.63 7.40 -11.02
N LEU A 428 25.65 7.66 -10.15
CA LEU A 428 25.77 7.34 -8.73
C LEU A 428 25.84 5.83 -8.49
N ILE A 429 24.94 5.07 -9.10
CA ILE A 429 24.88 3.61 -8.95
C ILE A 429 26.07 2.93 -9.63
N SER A 430 26.54 3.41 -10.79
CA SER A 430 27.73 2.86 -11.44
C SER A 430 28.98 3.07 -10.58
N THR A 431 29.17 4.28 -10.03
CA THR A 431 30.30 4.61 -9.15
C THR A 431 30.30 3.75 -7.89
N LEU A 432 29.13 3.49 -7.31
CA LEU A 432 28.98 2.59 -6.16
C LEU A 432 29.46 1.17 -6.48
N ARG A 433 28.99 0.60 -7.60
CA ARG A 433 29.35 -0.77 -8.00
C ARG A 433 30.84 -0.90 -8.29
N GLU A 434 31.43 0.08 -8.98
CA GLU A 434 32.87 0.12 -9.23
C GLU A 434 33.68 0.16 -7.92
N ALA A 435 33.31 1.05 -6.99
CA ALA A 435 33.99 1.18 -5.70
C ALA A 435 33.92 -0.10 -4.85
N MET A 436 32.78 -0.80 -4.88
CA MET A 436 32.61 -2.09 -4.19
C MET A 436 33.40 -3.23 -4.85
N SER A 437 33.53 -3.22 -6.18
CA SER A 437 34.27 -4.25 -6.93
C SER A 437 35.78 -4.17 -6.71
N GLN A 438 36.36 -2.97 -6.67
CA GLN A 438 37.79 -2.76 -6.43
C GLN A 438 38.24 -3.19 -5.02
N THR A 439 37.32 -3.22 -4.06
CA THR A 439 37.59 -3.71 -2.69
C THR A 439 37.52 -5.23 -2.60
N ALA A 440 36.77 -5.88 -3.50
CA ALA A 440 36.67 -7.34 -3.56
C ALA A 440 37.92 -8.01 -4.15
N GLU A 441 38.62 -7.35 -5.08
CA GLU A 441 39.89 -7.86 -5.65
C GLU A 441 41.05 -7.82 -4.65
N ILE A 442 41.11 -6.83 -3.76
CA ILE A 442 42.19 -6.68 -2.77
C ILE A 442 42.10 -7.75 -1.66
N VAL A 443 40.88 -8.13 -1.26
CA VAL A 443 40.63 -9.15 -0.22
C VAL A 443 40.77 -10.59 -0.75
N ALA A 444 40.76 -10.79 -2.07
CA ALA A 444 40.96 -12.11 -2.68
C ALA A 444 42.44 -12.49 -2.89
N ASP A 445 43.35 -11.51 -2.89
CA ASP A 445 44.80 -11.67 -3.11
C ASP A 445 45.64 -11.54 -1.82
N SER A 446 45.00 -11.46 -0.65
CA SER A 446 45.59 -11.45 0.70
C SER A 446 45.12 -12.65 1.54
#